data_AF-G7WE94-F1
#
_entry.id   AF-G7WE94-F1
#
_cell.length_a   1.000
_cell.length_b   1.000
_cell.length_c   1.000
_cell.angle_alpha   90.00
_cell.angle_beta   90.00
_cell.angle_gamma   90.00
#
_symmetry.space_group_name_H-M   'P 1'
#
loop_
_entity.id
_entity.type
_entity.pdbx_description
1 polymer ?
#
loop_
_entity_poly.entity_id
_entity_poly.type
_entity_poly.pdbx_seq_one_letter_code
_entity_poly.pdbx_strand_id
1 'polypeptide(L)'
;MKTEMMRIVFTGIIALMLGTAGIGPAGTTDTYQPGTVFVPKGITLEKNTYVYDSKKADLNSDGIEDDVVLYGVKEYEDSPFVGNIGIAVKNGQTREFSAASIGELNVGYEPQIYIGSFTKPLSQDILVSLATGGSGGVYQYSLLVYQDDQVKGIVTQKDLNQGLELETQCLPGYKLSVIDKSTNFRTTVDLGQGSVNYEEMGIYNKEGELLKNPMVLVDGYGVLKPEDEDNDGILELQGIQRISVGFHANTVAYAESTWKISNNKMKLISERIKDKLD
;
A
#
# COMPACT_ATOMS: atom_id res chain seq x y z
N MET A 1 14.88 -13.70 38.27
CA MET A 1 13.82 -12.68 38.10
C MET A 1 13.45 -12.65 36.62
N LYS A 2 12.22 -13.02 36.30
CA LYS A 2 11.70 -13.07 34.93
C LYS A 2 11.43 -11.65 34.44
N THR A 3 11.98 -11.29 33.29
CA THR A 3 11.65 -10.06 32.57
C THR A 3 10.32 -10.27 31.87
N GLU A 4 9.26 -9.61 32.33
CA GLU A 4 8.00 -9.55 31.61
C GLU A 4 8.16 -8.70 30.35
N MET A 5 7.89 -9.31 29.21
CA MET A 5 7.87 -8.69 27.90
C MET A 5 6.46 -8.12 27.69
N MET A 6 6.34 -6.80 27.65
CA MET A 6 5.08 -6.10 27.44
C MET A 6 4.59 -6.40 26.01
N ARG A 7 3.52 -7.19 25.90
CA ARG A 7 2.81 -7.44 24.64
C ARG A 7 1.91 -6.24 24.35
N ILE A 8 2.23 -5.49 23.30
CA ILE A 8 1.31 -4.50 22.72
C ILE A 8 0.27 -5.28 21.92
N VAL A 9 -0.98 -5.26 22.39
CA VAL A 9 -2.13 -5.87 21.72
C VAL A 9 -2.73 -4.80 20.79
N PHE A 10 -2.56 -4.98 19.49
CA PHE A 10 -3.37 -4.25 18.51
C PHE A 10 -4.78 -4.85 18.53
N THR A 11 -5.75 -4.07 19.01
CA THR A 11 -7.15 -4.48 19.05
C THR A 11 -7.77 -4.07 17.71
N GLY A 12 -7.76 -4.98 16.73
CA GLY A 12 -8.52 -4.83 15.50
C GLY A 12 -10.01 -5.00 15.79
N ILE A 13 -10.81 -3.98 15.51
CA ILE A 13 -12.26 -4.04 15.61
C ILE A 13 -12.77 -4.93 14.47
N ILE A 14 -13.19 -6.15 14.80
CA ILE A 14 -13.90 -7.04 13.87
C ILE A 14 -15.38 -6.65 13.91
N ALA A 15 -15.87 -6.01 12.84
CA ALA A 15 -17.30 -5.83 12.62
C ALA A 15 -17.92 -7.15 12.12
N LEU A 16 -18.64 -7.83 13.01
CA LEU A 16 -19.40 -9.04 12.70
C LEU A 16 -20.74 -8.64 12.03
N MET A 17 -20.83 -8.72 10.70
CA MET A 17 -22.12 -8.67 10.02
C MET A 17 -22.73 -10.08 9.97
N LEU A 18 -23.79 -10.29 10.76
CA LEU A 18 -24.63 -11.49 10.70
C LEU A 18 -25.57 -11.39 9.48
N GLY A 19 -25.19 -12.06 8.39
CA GLY A 19 -26.07 -12.29 7.24
C GLY A 19 -26.93 -13.54 7.44
N THR A 20 -28.26 -13.37 7.42
CA THR A 20 -29.23 -14.47 7.45
C THR A 20 -29.20 -15.26 6.14
N ALA A 21 -28.97 -16.57 6.21
CA ALA A 21 -28.92 -17.47 5.07
C ALA A 21 -30.32 -17.72 4.47
N GLY A 22 -30.53 -17.30 3.22
CA GLY A 22 -31.60 -17.78 2.35
C GLY A 22 -31.12 -19.00 1.55
N ILE A 23 -31.90 -20.09 1.58
CA ILE A 23 -31.61 -21.32 0.84
C ILE A 23 -32.08 -21.16 -0.61
N GLY A 24 -31.13 -20.95 -1.54
CA GLY A 24 -31.31 -21.08 -2.99
C GLY A 24 -30.56 -22.31 -3.54
N PRO A 25 -30.91 -22.83 -4.74
CA PRO A 25 -30.41 -24.11 -5.21
C PRO A 25 -28.91 -24.05 -5.54
N ALA A 26 -28.23 -25.17 -5.33
CA ALA A 26 -26.79 -25.35 -5.42
C ALA A 26 -26.21 -24.99 -6.80
N GLY A 27 -25.76 -23.75 -6.95
CA GLY A 27 -24.64 -23.40 -7.81
C GLY A 27 -23.37 -23.56 -7.00
N THR A 28 -22.38 -24.30 -7.51
CA THR A 28 -21.05 -24.37 -6.90
C THR A 28 -20.43 -22.98 -6.95
N THR A 29 -20.56 -22.20 -5.87
CA THR A 29 -19.81 -20.95 -5.71
C THR A 29 -18.34 -21.36 -5.57
N ASP A 30 -17.59 -21.24 -6.66
CA ASP A 30 -16.12 -21.30 -6.61
C ASP A 30 -15.68 -20.22 -5.62
N THR A 31 -15.48 -20.61 -4.36
CA THR A 31 -15.20 -19.67 -3.29
C THR A 31 -13.69 -19.66 -3.14
N TYR A 32 -13.03 -18.63 -3.68
CA TYR A 32 -11.59 -18.45 -3.56
C TYR A 32 -11.23 -17.97 -2.15
N GLN A 33 -11.22 -18.90 -1.19
CA GLN A 33 -10.96 -18.61 0.21
C GLN A 33 -9.45 -18.42 0.45
N PRO A 34 -9.01 -17.36 1.15
CA PRO A 34 -7.62 -17.20 1.55
C PRO A 34 -7.05 -18.43 2.27
N GLY A 35 -5.81 -18.78 1.94
CA GLY A 35 -5.10 -19.96 2.47
C GLY A 35 -5.41 -21.28 1.77
N THR A 36 -6.31 -21.31 0.78
CA THR A 36 -6.56 -22.51 -0.05
C THR A 36 -5.65 -22.57 -1.26
N VAL A 37 -5.33 -23.79 -1.72
CA VAL A 37 -4.53 -24.00 -2.93
C VAL A 37 -5.29 -23.49 -4.14
N PHE A 38 -4.64 -22.67 -4.97
CA PHE A 38 -5.23 -22.12 -6.16
C PHE A 38 -4.82 -22.92 -7.41
N VAL A 39 -5.80 -23.51 -8.09
CA VAL A 39 -5.61 -24.29 -9.31
C VAL A 39 -6.61 -23.80 -10.37
N PRO A 40 -6.30 -22.70 -11.09
CA PRO A 40 -7.17 -22.19 -12.13
C PRO A 40 -7.25 -23.15 -13.31
N LYS A 41 -8.46 -23.35 -13.85
CA LYS A 41 -8.64 -24.16 -15.06
C LYS A 41 -8.05 -23.43 -16.27
N GLY A 42 -7.24 -24.12 -17.06
CA GLY A 42 -6.71 -23.58 -18.32
C GLY A 42 -5.43 -22.75 -18.19
N ILE A 43 -4.95 -22.50 -16.97
CA ILE A 43 -3.67 -21.83 -16.71
C ILE A 43 -2.81 -22.73 -15.82
N THR A 44 -1.54 -22.86 -16.18
CA THR A 44 -0.55 -23.55 -15.34
C THR A 44 0.16 -22.52 -14.47
N LEU A 45 0.03 -22.64 -13.16
CA LEU A 45 0.79 -21.86 -12.18
C LEU A 45 1.85 -22.72 -11.50
N GLU A 46 2.74 -22.06 -10.76
CA GLU A 46 3.73 -22.75 -9.94
C GLU A 46 3.07 -23.61 -8.85
N LYS A 47 3.79 -24.63 -8.38
CA LYS A 47 3.36 -25.41 -7.21
C LYS A 47 3.32 -24.52 -5.97
N ASN A 48 2.58 -24.94 -4.95
CA ASN A 48 2.42 -24.19 -3.69
C ASN A 48 1.87 -22.77 -3.90
N THR A 49 1.03 -22.60 -4.93
CA THR A 49 0.27 -21.37 -5.14
C THR A 49 -1.01 -21.39 -4.31
N TYR A 50 -1.21 -20.35 -3.49
CA TYR A 50 -2.36 -20.20 -2.61
C TYR A 50 -3.10 -18.91 -2.89
N VAL A 51 -4.40 -18.89 -2.59
CA VAL A 51 -5.21 -17.67 -2.57
C VAL A 51 -4.84 -16.84 -1.34
N TYR A 52 -4.66 -15.54 -1.51
CA TYR A 52 -4.44 -14.58 -0.42
C TYR A 52 -5.61 -13.62 -0.22
N ASP A 53 -6.26 -13.21 -1.31
CA ASP A 53 -7.49 -12.43 -1.27
C ASP A 53 -8.33 -12.74 -2.52
N SER A 54 -9.63 -12.49 -2.43
CA SER A 54 -10.52 -12.52 -3.59
C SER A 54 -11.64 -11.49 -3.50
N LYS A 55 -12.12 -11.07 -4.67
CA LYS A 55 -13.22 -10.13 -4.84
C LYS A 55 -14.09 -10.55 -6.02
N LYS A 56 -15.31 -10.02 -6.08
CA LYS A 56 -16.19 -10.09 -7.24
C LYS A 56 -16.47 -8.67 -7.72
N ALA A 57 -16.36 -8.45 -9.03
CA ALA A 57 -16.65 -7.17 -9.65
C ALA A 57 -16.84 -7.37 -11.16
N ASP A 58 -17.68 -6.55 -11.79
CA ASP A 58 -17.80 -6.46 -13.24
C ASP A 58 -16.62 -5.63 -13.79
N LEU A 59 -15.52 -6.28 -14.14
CA LEU A 59 -14.27 -5.59 -14.50
C LEU A 59 -14.26 -5.08 -15.95
N ASN A 60 -15.03 -5.73 -16.83
CA ASN A 60 -15.10 -5.41 -18.26
C ASN A 60 -16.38 -4.63 -18.65
N SER A 61 -17.25 -4.31 -17.67
CA SER A 61 -18.51 -3.57 -17.84
C SER A 61 -19.53 -4.30 -18.73
N ASP A 62 -19.55 -5.63 -18.71
CA ASP A 62 -20.53 -6.44 -19.45
C ASP A 62 -21.81 -6.76 -18.65
N GLY A 63 -21.86 -6.34 -17.38
CA GLY A 63 -22.97 -6.56 -16.46
C GLY A 63 -22.92 -7.89 -15.70
N ILE A 64 -21.86 -8.68 -15.86
CA ILE A 64 -21.64 -9.97 -15.19
C ILE A 64 -20.40 -9.86 -14.32
N GLU A 65 -20.51 -10.23 -13.04
CA GLU A 65 -19.37 -10.21 -12.13
C GLU A 65 -18.31 -11.25 -12.50
N ASP A 66 -17.05 -10.81 -12.52
CA ASP A 66 -15.86 -11.63 -12.63
C ASP A 66 -15.35 -12.04 -11.25
N ASP A 67 -14.65 -13.18 -11.16
CA ASP A 67 -13.91 -13.55 -9.96
C ASP A 67 -12.47 -13.01 -10.04
N VAL A 68 -12.07 -12.18 -9.08
CA VAL A 68 -10.72 -11.64 -8.96
C VAL A 68 -9.99 -12.35 -7.84
N VAL A 69 -8.87 -13.00 -8.14
CA VAL A 69 -8.13 -13.85 -7.21
C VAL A 69 -6.70 -13.39 -7.12
N LEU A 70 -6.31 -12.89 -5.96
CA LEU A 70 -4.92 -12.59 -5.63
C LEU A 70 -4.26 -13.86 -5.10
N TYR A 71 -3.21 -14.29 -5.76
CA TYR A 71 -2.50 -15.51 -5.44
C TYR A 71 -1.01 -15.25 -5.25
N GLY A 72 -0.33 -16.21 -4.62
CA GLY A 72 1.12 -16.17 -4.48
C GLY A 72 1.68 -17.53 -4.11
N VAL A 73 2.98 -17.68 -4.32
CA VAL A 73 3.73 -18.90 -4.02
C VAL A 73 4.28 -18.82 -2.61
N LYS A 74 3.98 -19.85 -1.83
CA LYS A 74 4.56 -20.01 -0.49
C LYS A 74 5.91 -20.70 -0.62
N GLU A 75 7.00 -19.96 -0.41
CA GLU A 75 8.36 -20.49 -0.51
C GLU A 75 8.69 -21.45 0.65
N TYR A 76 8.18 -21.16 1.86
CA TYR A 76 8.46 -21.95 3.07
C TYR A 76 7.17 -22.16 3.89
N GLU A 77 6.95 -23.38 4.38
CA GLU A 77 5.70 -23.75 5.09
C GLU A 77 5.39 -22.90 6.32
N ASP A 78 6.40 -22.44 7.05
CA ASP A 78 6.25 -21.64 8.28
C ASP A 78 6.51 -20.14 8.08
N SER A 79 6.66 -19.69 6.84
CA SER A 79 6.91 -18.27 6.53
C SER A 79 5.64 -17.57 6.06
N PRO A 80 5.35 -16.35 6.58
CA PRO A 80 4.33 -15.48 6.01
C PRO A 80 4.80 -14.74 4.74
N PHE A 81 6.07 -14.90 4.35
CA PHE A 81 6.61 -14.32 3.11
C PHE A 81 6.02 -15.02 1.89
N VAL A 82 5.64 -14.22 0.90
CA VAL A 82 4.95 -14.65 -0.32
C VAL A 82 5.78 -14.22 -1.51
N GLY A 83 6.12 -15.18 -2.37
CA GLY A 83 6.79 -14.95 -3.65
C GLY A 83 5.82 -15.02 -4.82
N ASN A 84 6.25 -14.56 -6.00
CA ASN A 84 5.53 -14.71 -7.27
C ASN A 84 4.05 -14.32 -7.17
N ILE A 85 3.78 -13.19 -6.53
CA ILE A 85 2.43 -12.67 -6.34
C ILE A 85 1.86 -12.28 -7.69
N GLY A 86 0.64 -12.75 -7.96
CA GLY A 86 -0.06 -12.51 -9.21
C GLY A 86 -1.54 -12.38 -8.97
N ILE A 87 -2.23 -11.93 -10.02
CA ILE A 87 -3.69 -11.81 -10.02
C ILE A 87 -4.26 -12.64 -11.16
N ALA A 88 -5.33 -13.35 -10.86
CA ALA A 88 -6.11 -14.10 -11.83
C ALA A 88 -7.54 -13.56 -11.86
N VAL A 89 -8.04 -13.28 -13.05
CA VAL A 89 -9.43 -12.90 -13.30
C VAL A 89 -10.11 -14.07 -14.00
N LYS A 90 -11.21 -14.57 -13.44
CA LYS A 90 -12.11 -15.50 -14.11
C LYS A 90 -13.27 -14.71 -14.68
N ASN A 91 -13.35 -14.64 -16.00
CA ASN A 91 -14.41 -13.94 -16.68
C ASN A 91 -15.78 -14.56 -16.32
N GLY A 92 -16.74 -13.74 -15.91
CA GLY A 92 -18.06 -14.17 -15.47
C GLY A 92 -18.88 -14.84 -16.57
N GLN A 93 -18.74 -14.36 -17.81
CA GLN A 93 -19.44 -14.84 -18.99
C GLN A 93 -18.80 -16.10 -19.58
N THR A 94 -17.49 -16.09 -19.85
CA THR A 94 -16.79 -17.18 -20.54
C THR A 94 -16.30 -18.26 -19.59
N ARG A 95 -16.16 -17.93 -18.29
CA ARG A 95 -15.56 -18.77 -17.24
C ARG A 95 -14.09 -19.12 -17.48
N GLU A 96 -13.45 -18.43 -18.42
CA GLU A 96 -12.02 -18.55 -18.70
C GLU A 96 -11.21 -17.70 -17.72
N PHE A 97 -10.02 -18.19 -17.37
CA PHE A 97 -9.09 -17.43 -16.55
C PHE A 97 -8.11 -16.65 -17.42
N SER A 98 -7.72 -15.48 -16.92
CA SER A 98 -6.57 -14.70 -17.36
C SER A 98 -5.72 -14.39 -16.14
N ALA A 99 -4.41 -14.61 -16.19
CA ALA A 99 -3.52 -14.40 -15.05
C ALA A 99 -2.28 -13.60 -15.45
N ALA A 100 -1.81 -12.74 -14.56
CA ALA A 100 -0.61 -11.94 -14.74
C ALA A 100 0.12 -11.72 -13.41
N SER A 101 1.43 -11.47 -13.47
CA SER A 101 2.16 -10.91 -12.33
C SER A 101 1.58 -9.54 -11.97
N ILE A 102 1.62 -9.17 -10.69
CA ILE A 102 1.27 -7.80 -10.26
C ILE A 102 2.35 -6.77 -10.64
N GLY A 103 3.50 -7.21 -11.15
CA GLY A 103 4.60 -6.37 -11.62
C GLY A 103 5.97 -6.99 -11.30
N GLU A 104 7.00 -6.14 -11.23
CA GLU A 104 8.38 -6.51 -10.85
C GLU A 104 8.52 -6.67 -9.33
N LEU A 105 7.79 -5.87 -8.56
CA LEU A 105 7.69 -5.93 -7.10
C LEU A 105 6.54 -6.87 -6.72
N ASN A 106 6.78 -8.18 -6.86
CA ASN A 106 5.77 -9.22 -6.67
C ASN A 106 6.11 -10.18 -5.52
N VAL A 107 6.81 -9.68 -4.49
CA VAL A 107 7.18 -10.45 -3.29
C VAL A 107 6.98 -9.60 -2.04
N GLY A 108 6.52 -10.20 -0.93
CA GLY A 108 6.33 -9.50 0.33
C GLY A 108 5.37 -10.21 1.27
N TYR A 109 4.59 -9.44 2.02
CA TYR A 109 3.71 -9.92 3.07
C TYR A 109 2.29 -9.37 2.93
N GLU A 110 1.32 -10.13 3.40
CA GLU A 110 -0.10 -9.72 3.52
C GLU A 110 -0.67 -9.04 2.25
N PRO A 111 -0.55 -9.67 1.07
CA PRO A 111 -1.05 -9.05 -0.16
C PRO A 111 -2.59 -8.99 -0.14
N GLN A 112 -3.17 -7.86 -0.55
CA GLN A 112 -4.62 -7.58 -0.52
C GLN A 112 -5.12 -6.91 -1.81
N ILE A 113 -6.42 -7.07 -2.11
CA ILE A 113 -7.11 -6.42 -3.23
C ILE A 113 -8.04 -5.32 -2.72
N TYR A 114 -7.97 -4.17 -3.37
CA TYR A 114 -9.02 -3.16 -3.38
C TYR A 114 -9.55 -2.97 -4.81
N ILE A 115 -10.88 -2.97 -4.99
CA ILE A 115 -11.52 -2.69 -6.28
C ILE A 115 -12.18 -1.31 -6.21
N GLY A 116 -11.92 -0.48 -7.21
CA GLY A 116 -12.57 0.84 -7.30
C GLY A 116 -12.25 1.61 -8.57
N SER A 117 -12.92 2.75 -8.73
CA SER A 117 -12.81 3.59 -9.92
C SER A 117 -11.61 4.51 -9.83
N PHE A 118 -10.44 4.12 -10.35
CA PHE A 118 -9.24 4.96 -10.33
C PHE A 118 -9.01 5.71 -11.64
N THR A 119 -9.42 5.12 -12.77
CA THR A 119 -9.13 5.66 -14.11
C THR A 119 -10.27 6.46 -14.73
N LYS A 120 -11.52 6.09 -14.44
CA LYS A 120 -12.74 6.75 -14.91
C LYS A 120 -13.91 6.42 -14.00
N PRO A 121 -14.98 7.25 -13.97
CA PRO A 121 -16.15 6.94 -13.17
C PRO A 121 -16.74 5.57 -13.52
N LEU A 122 -17.15 4.82 -12.49
CA LEU A 122 -17.73 3.48 -12.58
C LEU A 122 -16.79 2.37 -13.09
N SER A 123 -15.50 2.64 -13.36
CA SER A 123 -14.56 1.54 -13.61
C SER A 123 -14.36 0.70 -12.35
N GLN A 124 -14.09 -0.59 -12.55
CA GLN A 124 -13.68 -1.50 -11.49
C GLN A 124 -12.20 -1.84 -11.72
N ASP A 125 -11.32 -0.88 -11.42
CA ASP A 125 -9.87 -1.08 -11.51
C ASP A 125 -9.39 -1.79 -10.22
N ILE A 126 -8.22 -2.43 -10.30
CA ILE A 126 -7.69 -3.29 -9.24
C ILE A 126 -6.44 -2.67 -8.64
N LEU A 127 -6.50 -2.26 -7.38
CA LEU A 127 -5.33 -1.89 -6.60
C LEU A 127 -4.91 -3.08 -5.73
N VAL A 128 -3.67 -3.52 -5.90
CA VAL A 128 -3.04 -4.52 -5.03
C VAL A 128 -2.07 -3.82 -4.10
N SER A 129 -2.08 -4.19 -2.82
CA SER A 129 -1.11 -3.72 -1.81
C SER A 129 -0.43 -4.87 -1.11
N LEU A 130 0.85 -4.72 -0.76
CA LEU A 130 1.62 -5.70 0.02
C LEU A 130 2.64 -5.00 0.92
N ALA A 131 2.88 -5.54 2.11
CA ALA A 131 3.92 -5.04 3.00
C ALA A 131 5.31 -5.55 2.60
N THR A 132 6.34 -4.72 2.74
CA THR A 132 7.74 -5.08 2.42
C THR A 132 8.45 -5.81 3.56
N GLY A 133 7.94 -5.74 4.79
CA GLY A 133 8.50 -6.41 5.98
C GLY A 133 9.64 -5.69 6.71
N GLY A 134 10.04 -4.49 6.27
CA GLY A 134 11.05 -3.68 6.95
C GLY A 134 10.52 -2.87 8.15
N SER A 135 11.42 -2.40 9.03
CA SER A 135 11.07 -1.53 10.17
C SER A 135 10.51 -0.16 9.77
N GLY A 136 10.76 0.24 8.53
CA GLY A 136 10.13 1.38 7.86
C GLY A 136 8.63 1.17 7.59
N GLY A 137 8.06 -0.03 7.82
CA GLY A 137 6.62 -0.27 7.71
C GLY A 137 6.07 0.12 6.34
N VAL A 138 6.88 -0.08 5.29
CA VAL A 138 6.59 0.37 3.93
C VAL A 138 5.75 -0.66 3.21
N TYR A 139 4.77 -0.18 2.46
CA TYR A 139 3.94 -0.94 1.54
C TYR A 139 4.34 -0.67 0.09
N GLN A 140 4.01 -1.63 -0.77
CA GLN A 140 4.13 -1.52 -2.20
C GLN A 140 2.77 -1.78 -2.85
N TYR A 141 2.58 -1.18 -4.02
CA TYR A 141 1.30 -1.11 -4.71
C TYR A 141 1.44 -1.45 -6.19
N SER A 142 0.40 -2.06 -6.75
CA SER A 142 0.19 -2.23 -8.18
C SER A 142 -1.21 -1.79 -8.55
N LEU A 143 -1.35 -0.99 -9.60
CA LEU A 143 -2.64 -0.57 -10.11
C LEU A 143 -2.87 -1.21 -11.49
N LEU A 144 -3.91 -2.03 -11.60
CA LEU A 144 -4.16 -2.92 -12.72
C LEU A 144 -5.58 -2.72 -13.26
N VAL A 145 -5.78 -3.06 -14.52
CA VAL A 145 -7.08 -3.10 -15.21
C VAL A 145 -7.25 -4.44 -15.91
N TYR A 146 -8.49 -4.90 -16.05
CA TYR A 146 -8.83 -6.03 -16.91
C TYR A 146 -9.49 -5.52 -18.19
N GLN A 147 -8.78 -5.63 -19.31
CA GLN A 147 -9.24 -5.15 -20.60
C GLN A 147 -8.76 -6.08 -21.73
N ASP A 148 -9.65 -6.36 -22.67
CA ASP A 148 -9.41 -7.30 -23.78
C ASP A 148 -9.04 -8.70 -23.25
N ASP A 149 -9.78 -9.16 -22.23
CA ASP A 149 -9.59 -10.42 -21.51
C ASP A 149 -8.18 -10.60 -20.89
N GLN A 150 -7.47 -9.49 -20.66
CA GLN A 150 -6.12 -9.48 -20.11
C GLN A 150 -5.98 -8.50 -18.95
N VAL A 151 -5.25 -8.93 -17.92
CA VAL A 151 -4.83 -8.04 -16.84
C VAL A 151 -3.60 -7.24 -17.30
N LYS A 152 -3.66 -5.91 -17.16
CA LYS A 152 -2.60 -4.98 -17.55
C LYS A 152 -2.34 -3.96 -16.45
N GLY A 153 -1.09 -3.52 -16.30
CA GLY A 153 -0.75 -2.42 -15.41
C GLY A 153 -1.19 -1.07 -15.99
N ILE A 154 -1.76 -0.21 -15.15
CA ILE A 154 -2.17 1.16 -15.51
C ILE A 154 -0.97 2.12 -15.36
N VAL A 155 -0.28 2.06 -14.22
CA VAL A 155 0.92 2.85 -13.92
C VAL A 155 2.07 1.90 -13.59
N THR A 156 3.31 2.29 -13.90
CA THR A 156 4.47 1.50 -13.49
C THR A 156 4.55 1.42 -11.96
N GLN A 157 4.98 0.28 -11.41
CA GLN A 157 5.16 0.17 -9.96
C GLN A 157 6.21 1.16 -9.44
N LYS A 158 7.21 1.53 -10.24
CA LYS A 158 8.17 2.56 -9.87
C LYS A 158 7.48 3.89 -9.59
N ASP A 159 6.66 4.38 -10.52
CA ASP A 159 6.01 5.69 -10.38
C ASP A 159 4.91 5.65 -9.31
N LEU A 160 4.16 4.56 -9.21
CA LEU A 160 3.10 4.39 -8.23
C LEU A 160 3.61 4.38 -6.78
N ASN A 161 4.84 3.89 -6.55
CA ASN A 161 5.43 3.73 -5.22
C ASN A 161 6.49 4.79 -4.86
N GLN A 162 6.70 5.79 -5.73
CA GLN A 162 7.79 6.75 -5.56
C GLN A 162 7.61 7.70 -4.37
N GLY A 163 6.39 8.14 -4.09
CA GLY A 163 6.15 9.20 -3.10
C GLY A 163 6.56 10.58 -3.59
N LEU A 164 6.53 11.54 -2.67
CA LEU A 164 7.14 12.85 -2.83
C LEU A 164 8.68 12.73 -2.83
N GLU A 165 9.34 13.49 -3.71
CA GLU A 165 10.80 13.44 -3.86
C GLU A 165 11.48 14.43 -2.90
N LEU A 166 11.42 14.09 -1.60
CA LEU A 166 11.83 14.98 -0.53
C LEU A 166 13.36 15.02 -0.34
N GLU A 167 13.90 16.23 -0.33
CA GLU A 167 15.24 16.56 0.14
C GLU A 167 15.15 17.14 1.55
N THR A 168 15.98 16.64 2.46
CA THR A 168 15.92 16.98 3.88
C THR A 168 17.27 17.37 4.45
N GLN A 169 17.31 18.38 5.32
CA GLN A 169 18.53 18.81 5.99
C GLN A 169 18.26 19.34 7.40
N CYS A 170 18.98 18.83 8.40
CA CYS A 170 18.97 19.38 9.75
C CYS A 170 19.66 20.76 9.77
N LEU A 171 19.10 21.71 10.51
CA LEU A 171 19.54 23.10 10.61
C LEU A 171 19.67 23.49 12.10
N PRO A 172 20.51 24.50 12.43
CA PRO A 172 20.54 25.07 13.77
C PRO A 172 19.16 25.47 14.30
N GLY A 173 19.01 25.41 15.62
CA GLY A 173 17.78 25.69 16.35
C GLY A 173 16.79 24.53 16.32
N TYR A 174 17.27 23.28 16.30
CA TYR A 174 16.46 22.06 16.29
C TYR A 174 15.46 22.01 15.13
N LYS A 175 15.93 22.29 13.92
CA LYS A 175 15.06 22.39 12.74
C LYS A 175 15.42 21.36 11.69
N LEU A 176 14.42 20.89 10.96
CA LEU A 176 14.59 20.08 9.76
C LEU A 176 13.98 20.80 8.57
N SER A 177 14.81 21.23 7.62
CA SER A 177 14.35 21.70 6.32
C SER A 177 13.85 20.52 5.50
N VAL A 178 12.68 20.66 4.87
CA VAL A 178 12.09 19.68 3.97
C VAL A 178 11.71 20.39 2.67
N ILE A 179 12.16 19.86 1.54
CA ILE A 179 11.94 20.42 0.21
C ILE A 179 11.44 19.30 -0.69
N ASP A 180 10.26 19.44 -1.32
CA ASP A 180 9.91 18.57 -2.45
C ASP A 180 10.56 19.13 -3.72
N LYS A 181 11.45 18.35 -4.33
CA LYS A 181 12.16 18.74 -5.55
C LYS A 181 11.23 18.82 -6.76
N SER A 182 10.09 18.12 -6.74
CA SER A 182 9.15 18.06 -7.85
C SER A 182 8.32 19.35 -7.97
N THR A 183 7.93 19.92 -6.83
CA THR A 183 7.02 21.08 -6.76
C THR A 183 7.70 22.36 -6.29
N ASN A 184 8.92 22.27 -5.75
CA ASN A 184 9.60 23.31 -4.98
C ASN A 184 8.86 23.72 -3.70
N PHE A 185 7.96 22.89 -3.18
CA PHE A 185 7.40 23.08 -1.85
C PHE A 185 8.50 23.05 -0.80
N ARG A 186 8.43 23.96 0.18
CA ARG A 186 9.45 24.13 1.22
C ARG A 186 8.78 24.35 2.55
N THR A 187 9.27 23.63 3.56
CA THR A 187 8.82 23.82 4.94
C THR A 187 9.95 23.49 5.91
N THR A 188 9.70 23.74 7.20
CA THR A 188 10.59 23.36 8.29
C THR A 188 9.80 22.67 9.38
N VAL A 189 10.33 21.56 9.87
CA VAL A 189 9.79 20.81 11.02
C VAL A 189 10.61 21.19 12.25
N ASP A 190 9.92 21.44 13.37
CA ASP A 190 10.55 21.67 14.67
C ASP A 190 10.84 20.33 15.35
N LEU A 191 12.12 20.02 15.53
CA LEU A 191 12.61 18.81 16.19
C LEU A 191 12.58 18.94 17.72
N GLY A 192 12.47 20.15 18.27
CA GLY A 192 12.47 20.41 19.70
C GLY A 192 11.22 19.92 20.42
N GLN A 193 10.15 19.63 19.68
CA GLN A 193 8.90 19.06 20.22
C GLN A 193 8.90 17.51 20.24
N GLY A 194 9.98 16.88 19.79
CA GLY A 194 10.13 15.43 19.75
C GLY A 194 10.41 14.79 21.11
N SER A 195 10.23 13.47 21.19
CA SER A 195 10.52 12.67 22.40
C SER A 195 12.01 12.34 22.57
N VAL A 196 12.82 12.61 21.54
CA VAL A 196 14.24 12.29 21.51
C VAL A 196 15.08 13.49 21.96
N ASN A 197 16.01 13.24 22.88
CA ASN A 197 16.98 14.23 23.31
C ASN A 197 18.18 14.28 22.35
N TYR A 198 18.13 15.20 21.38
CA TYR A 198 19.21 15.35 20.41
C TYR A 198 20.51 15.93 20.98
N GLU A 199 20.48 16.56 22.18
CA GLU A 199 21.69 16.99 22.89
C GLU A 199 22.48 15.78 23.41
N GLU A 200 21.78 14.83 24.04
CA GLU A 200 22.39 13.58 24.51
C GLU A 200 22.94 12.73 23.38
N MET A 201 22.35 12.83 22.19
CA MET A 201 22.86 12.20 20.96
C MET A 201 24.07 12.95 20.35
N GLY A 202 24.42 14.13 20.88
CA GLY A 202 25.50 14.97 20.36
C GLY A 202 25.21 15.56 18.96
N ILE A 203 23.93 15.65 18.58
CA ILE A 203 23.51 16.24 17.30
C ILE A 203 23.42 17.76 17.42
N TYR A 204 22.87 18.27 18.54
CA TYR A 204 22.84 19.69 18.87
C TYR A 204 23.51 19.96 20.22
N ASN A 205 23.95 21.19 20.48
CA ASN A 205 24.24 21.67 21.83
C ASN A 205 23.04 22.42 22.44
N LYS A 206 23.18 22.84 23.70
CA LYS A 206 22.14 23.57 24.46
C LYS A 206 21.74 24.90 23.80
N GLU A 207 22.66 25.49 23.06
CA GLU A 207 22.45 26.74 22.31
C GLU A 207 21.72 26.50 20.98
N GLY A 208 21.50 25.23 20.59
CA GLY A 208 20.83 24.82 19.36
C GLY A 208 21.74 24.78 18.14
N GLU A 209 23.06 24.88 18.30
CA GLU A 209 24.01 24.73 17.20
C GLU A 209 24.04 23.26 16.74
N LEU A 210 23.99 23.05 15.42
CA LEU A 210 24.11 21.71 14.84
C LEU A 210 25.58 21.26 14.89
N LEU A 211 25.88 20.29 15.75
CA LEU A 211 27.21 19.75 15.93
C LEU A 211 27.53 18.63 14.94
N LYS A 212 26.51 17.87 14.55
CA LYS A 212 26.65 16.71 13.66
C LYS A 212 25.40 16.54 12.80
N ASN A 213 25.58 16.31 11.50
CA ASN A 213 24.49 15.93 10.61
C ASN A 213 24.02 14.50 10.91
N PRO A 214 22.79 14.29 11.41
CA PRO A 214 22.23 12.96 11.56
C PRO A 214 21.74 12.43 10.21
N MET A 215 21.57 11.12 10.12
CA MET A 215 20.83 10.52 9.02
C MET A 215 19.36 10.94 9.10
N VAL A 216 18.78 11.35 7.98
CA VAL A 216 17.34 11.57 7.84
C VAL A 216 16.80 10.49 6.91
N LEU A 217 15.76 9.82 7.35
CA LEU A 217 15.11 8.72 6.64
C LEU A 217 13.76 9.21 6.16
N VAL A 218 13.58 9.27 4.85
CA VAL A 218 12.27 9.45 4.22
C VAL A 218 11.85 8.08 3.72
N ASP A 219 10.89 7.48 4.41
CA ASP A 219 10.37 6.16 4.06
C ASP A 219 9.51 6.24 2.78
N GLY A 220 9.32 5.09 2.12
CA GLY A 220 8.26 4.94 1.12
C GLY A 220 6.87 5.04 1.76
N TYR A 221 5.83 4.77 1.00
CA TYR A 221 4.47 4.81 1.54
C TYR A 221 4.30 3.84 2.69
N GLY A 222 3.99 4.36 3.88
CA GLY A 222 3.43 3.56 4.96
C GLY A 222 1.96 3.22 4.69
N VAL A 223 1.28 4.07 3.91
CA VAL A 223 -0.03 3.79 3.33
C VAL A 223 -0.20 4.60 2.04
N LEU A 224 -0.93 4.03 1.08
CA LEU A 224 -1.48 4.68 -0.11
C LEU A 224 -2.95 4.26 -0.20
N LYS A 225 -3.84 5.08 0.37
CA LYS A 225 -5.25 4.75 0.61
C LYS A 225 -6.13 5.32 -0.52
N PRO A 226 -7.05 4.52 -1.09
CA PRO A 226 -8.09 5.02 -2.00
C PRO A 226 -9.15 5.85 -1.26
N GLU A 227 -9.47 7.04 -1.77
CA GLU A 227 -10.57 7.90 -1.27
C GLU A 227 -11.07 8.83 -2.38
N ASP A 228 -12.39 9.01 -2.52
CA ASP A 228 -13.00 9.98 -3.44
C ASP A 228 -13.20 11.29 -2.65
N GLU A 229 -12.22 12.20 -2.73
CA GLU A 229 -12.22 13.42 -1.90
C GLU A 229 -13.17 14.48 -2.46
N ASP A 230 -13.27 14.58 -3.79
CA ASP A 230 -14.06 15.61 -4.47
C ASP A 230 -15.47 15.14 -4.85
N ASN A 231 -15.82 13.88 -4.56
CA ASN A 231 -17.09 13.22 -4.85
C ASN A 231 -17.40 13.19 -6.36
N ASP A 232 -16.38 13.11 -7.21
CA ASP A 232 -16.53 13.00 -8.67
C ASP A 232 -16.71 11.55 -9.17
N GLY A 233 -16.64 10.58 -8.26
CA GLY A 233 -16.77 9.14 -8.56
C GLY A 233 -15.47 8.50 -9.04
N ILE A 234 -14.34 9.22 -8.95
CA ILE A 234 -12.98 8.71 -9.17
C ILE A 234 -12.23 8.77 -7.85
N LEU A 235 -11.57 7.68 -7.48
CA LEU A 235 -10.76 7.60 -6.28
C LEU A 235 -9.39 8.25 -6.51
N GLU A 236 -9.05 9.18 -5.62
CA GLU A 236 -7.67 9.59 -5.38
C GLU A 236 -6.93 8.57 -4.51
N LEU A 237 -5.60 8.69 -4.51
CA LEU A 237 -4.68 7.92 -3.69
C LEU A 237 -4.01 8.85 -2.67
N GLN A 238 -4.39 8.72 -1.40
CA GLN A 238 -3.80 9.42 -0.27
C GLN A 238 -2.57 8.66 0.24
N GLY A 239 -1.39 9.18 -0.04
CA GLY A 239 -0.10 8.63 0.35
C GLY A 239 0.44 9.28 1.61
N ILE A 240 0.94 8.46 2.55
CA ILE A 240 1.65 8.93 3.75
C ILE A 240 3.05 8.33 3.80
N GLN A 241 4.06 9.18 3.83
CA GLN A 241 5.46 8.82 4.05
C GLN A 241 5.93 9.31 5.42
N ARG A 242 6.77 8.54 6.09
CA ARG A 242 7.37 8.93 7.37
C ARG A 242 8.71 9.60 7.15
N ILE A 243 8.95 10.67 7.90
CA ILE A 243 10.25 11.33 7.98
C ILE A 243 10.79 11.11 9.39
N SER A 244 11.95 10.45 9.49
CA SER A 244 12.58 10.12 10.77
C SER A 244 14.01 10.65 10.83
N VAL A 245 14.48 11.01 12.03
CA VAL A 245 15.84 11.51 12.24
C VAL A 245 16.61 10.56 13.15
N GLY A 246 17.78 10.12 12.66
CA GLY A 246 18.66 9.17 13.34
C GLY A 246 18.28 7.70 13.12
N PHE A 247 17.01 7.35 13.32
CA PHE A 247 16.49 5.97 13.18
C PHE A 247 14.96 5.96 12.96
N HIS A 248 14.41 4.93 12.30
CA HIS A 248 12.99 4.86 11.91
C HIS A 248 11.98 4.97 13.08
N ALA A 249 12.37 4.61 14.30
CA ALA A 249 11.49 4.75 15.47
C ALA A 249 11.34 6.20 15.98
N ASN A 250 12.18 7.12 15.50
CA ASN A 250 12.09 8.55 15.81
C ASN A 250 11.48 9.30 14.61
N THR A 251 10.19 9.06 14.36
CA THR A 251 9.43 9.83 13.37
C THR A 251 9.22 11.24 13.89
N VAL A 252 9.61 12.23 13.08
CA VAL A 252 9.53 13.66 13.42
C VAL A 252 8.47 14.38 12.58
N ALA A 253 8.10 13.80 11.44
CA ALA A 253 7.04 14.31 10.59
C ALA A 253 6.48 13.21 9.66
N TYR A 254 5.32 13.52 9.09
CA TYR A 254 4.64 12.77 8.05
C TYR A 254 4.50 13.67 6.83
N ALA A 255 4.88 13.14 5.67
CA ALA A 255 4.59 13.76 4.40
C ALA A 255 3.35 13.11 3.82
N GLU A 256 2.30 13.90 3.68
CA GLU A 256 1.04 13.45 3.10
C GLU A 256 0.88 14.03 1.71
N SER A 257 0.33 13.22 0.81
CA SER A 257 0.17 13.54 -0.60
C SER A 257 -1.13 12.95 -1.12
N THR A 258 -1.84 13.68 -1.96
CA THR A 258 -3.03 13.17 -2.67
C THR A 258 -2.71 13.12 -4.15
N TRP A 259 -2.93 11.95 -4.77
CA TRP A 259 -2.62 11.71 -6.17
C TRP A 259 -3.87 11.27 -6.93
N LYS A 260 -4.02 11.75 -8.17
CA LYS A 260 -5.05 11.28 -9.10
C LYS A 260 -4.38 10.56 -10.27
N ILE A 261 -5.03 9.51 -10.78
CA ILE A 261 -4.59 8.85 -12.01
C ILE A 261 -5.14 9.64 -13.20
N SER A 262 -4.24 10.14 -14.05
CA SER A 262 -4.61 10.87 -15.25
C SER A 262 -3.72 10.44 -16.41
N ASN A 263 -4.32 9.99 -17.52
CA ASN A 263 -3.59 9.49 -18.69
C ASN A 263 -2.53 8.42 -18.32
N ASN A 264 -2.93 7.45 -17.49
CA ASN A 264 -2.07 6.36 -17.02
C ASN A 264 -0.80 6.85 -16.29
N LYS A 265 -0.91 7.98 -15.58
CA LYS A 265 0.17 8.56 -14.78
C LYS A 265 -0.35 9.06 -13.44
N MET A 266 0.51 9.03 -12.43
CA MET A 266 0.28 9.71 -11.15
C MET A 266 0.38 11.21 -11.37
N LYS A 267 -0.64 11.95 -10.91
CA LYS A 267 -0.64 13.41 -10.88
C LYS A 267 -0.86 13.87 -9.44
N LEU A 268 0.10 14.61 -8.90
CA LEU A 268 -0.03 15.21 -7.56
C LEU A 268 -1.13 16.27 -7.57
N ILE A 269 -2.04 16.17 -6.61
CA ILE A 269 -3.14 17.11 -6.37
C ILE A 269 -2.78 18.06 -5.23
N SER A 270 -2.28 17.51 -4.13
CA SER A 270 -1.86 18.28 -2.97
C SER A 270 -0.78 17.55 -2.19
N GLU A 271 0.00 18.32 -1.45
CA GLU A 271 0.99 17.82 -0.51
C GLU A 271 0.95 18.65 0.80
N ARG A 272 1.30 18.02 1.91
CA ARG A 272 1.50 18.68 3.21
C ARG A 272 2.52 17.92 4.05
N ILE A 273 3.24 18.64 4.92
CA ILE A 273 4.09 18.04 5.95
C ILE A 273 3.49 18.37 7.31
N LYS A 274 3.31 17.36 8.16
CA LYS A 274 2.78 17.48 9.52
C LYS A 274 3.71 16.81 10.54
N ASP A 275 3.69 17.29 11.78
CA ASP A 275 4.41 16.68 12.90
C ASP A 275 3.68 15.46 13.48
N LYS A 276 2.35 15.36 13.29
CA LYS A 276 1.51 14.24 13.73
C LYS A 276 0.42 13.92 12.69
N LEU A 277 -0.05 12.67 12.70
CA LEU A 277 -1.28 12.26 12.00
C LEU A 277 -2.50 12.68 12.82
N ASP A 278 -3.58 13.05 12.12
CA ASP A 278 -4.88 13.41 12.73
C ASP A 278 -5.62 12.18 13.25
#